data_AF-A0A1G3QVJ1-F1
#
_entry.id   AF-A0A1G3QVJ1-F1
#
_cell.length_a   1.000
_cell.length_b   1.000
_cell.length_c   1.000
_cell.angle_alpha   90.00
_cell.angle_beta   90.00
_cell.angle_gamma   90.00
#
_symmetry.space_group_name_H-M   'P 1'
#
loop_
_entity.id
_entity.type
_entity.pdbx_description
1 polymer ?
#
loop_
_entity_poly.entity_id
_entity_poly.type
_entity_poly.pdbx_seq_one_letter_code
_entity_poly.pdbx_strand_id
1 'polypeptide(L)'
;MISRRALTAVLMALILYPFALFASPRPEESPADLRESLRQSTVTAIQLEIEAYGVKLQAAMEGTGNEENRAKFRQKIEELETERERFDRMPTAEYPDPVASIPDTASVFDEATAWGPMVPAELREMVVIVDKPYDVGSLLAVEGSSRSGPFFHLAGIRGRDAAILKPGKRYQLTVYLVYRREYFGFIGDYYVYVSAIR
;
A
#
# COMPACT_ATOMS: atom_id res chain seq x y z
N MET A 1 -7.39 81.26 32.92
CA MET A 1 -5.98 80.81 32.82
C MET A 1 -6.01 79.35 32.37
N ILE A 2 -6.08 79.04 31.07
CA ILE A 2 -4.99 78.83 30.09
C ILE A 2 -3.82 77.98 30.65
N SER A 3 -3.73 76.72 30.21
CA SER A 3 -2.51 76.08 29.64
C SER A 3 -2.85 74.61 29.30
N ARG A 4 -3.13 74.25 28.03
CA ARG A 4 -2.22 73.80 26.94
C ARG A 4 -1.56 72.40 27.13
N ARG A 5 -1.95 71.51 26.20
CA ARG A 5 -1.15 70.44 25.52
C ARG A 5 -0.87 69.19 26.40
N ALA A 6 -0.85 67.95 25.89
CA ALA A 6 -0.44 67.49 24.56
C ALA A 6 -1.14 66.19 24.14
N LEU A 7 -1.17 66.02 22.81
CA LEU A 7 -1.50 64.83 22.04
C LEU A 7 -0.35 63.81 22.15
N THR A 8 -0.63 62.54 22.45
CA THR A 8 0.29 61.44 22.14
C THR A 8 -0.53 60.25 21.66
N ALA A 9 -0.55 60.06 20.34
CA ALA A 9 -0.85 58.79 19.70
C ALA A 9 0.21 57.75 20.09
N VAL A 10 -0.11 56.45 20.14
CA VAL A 10 0.80 55.33 19.77
C VAL A 10 0.05 53.99 19.79
N LEU A 11 0.09 53.36 18.61
CA LEU A 11 0.04 51.93 18.25
C LEU A 11 -1.16 51.05 18.60
N MET A 12 -1.94 50.76 17.55
CA MET A 12 -2.31 49.38 17.23
C MET A 12 -1.06 48.49 17.14
N ALA A 13 -1.12 47.31 17.76
CA ALA A 13 -0.39 46.14 17.30
C ALA A 13 -1.32 44.93 17.41
N LEU A 14 -1.99 44.65 16.29
CA LEU A 14 -2.51 43.34 15.93
C LEU A 14 -1.37 42.32 16.04
N ILE A 15 -1.40 41.47 17.06
CA ILE A 15 -0.67 40.20 17.02
C ILE A 15 -1.69 39.13 16.65
N LEU A 16 -2.01 39.10 15.35
CA LEU A 16 -2.48 37.88 14.71
C LEU A 16 -1.31 36.90 14.75
N TYR A 17 -1.23 36.07 15.78
CA TYR A 17 -0.41 34.86 15.72
C TYR A 17 -1.11 33.92 14.74
N PRO A 18 -0.57 33.65 13.54
CA PRO A 18 -0.97 32.44 12.86
C PRO A 18 -0.46 31.30 13.75
N PHE A 19 -1.37 30.56 14.36
CA PHE A 19 -1.13 29.15 14.66
C PHE A 19 -0.88 28.49 13.31
N ALA A 20 0.35 28.61 12.81
CA ALA A 20 0.91 27.68 11.86
C ALA A 20 0.89 26.34 12.59
N LEU A 21 -0.18 25.58 12.35
CA LEU A 21 -0.24 24.16 12.58
C LEU A 21 0.87 23.56 11.71
N PHE A 22 2.10 23.60 12.21
CA PHE A 22 3.15 22.72 11.75
C PHE A 22 2.62 21.31 12.01
N ALA A 23 2.10 20.69 10.95
CA ALA A 23 1.97 19.25 10.92
C ALA A 23 3.38 18.73 11.17
N SER A 24 3.66 18.32 12.41
CA SER A 24 4.93 17.68 12.73
C SER A 24 5.11 16.53 11.74
N PRO A 25 6.26 16.44 11.04
CA PRO A 25 6.52 15.28 10.20
C PRO A 25 6.36 14.06 11.11
N ARG A 26 5.40 13.18 10.77
CA ARG A 26 5.27 11.91 11.49
C ARG A 26 6.66 11.26 11.48
N PRO A 27 7.19 10.83 12.64
CA PRO A 27 8.50 10.21 12.68
C PRO A 27 8.54 9.07 11.66
N GLU A 28 9.63 8.93 10.91
CA GLU A 28 9.81 7.80 10.01
C GLU A 28 9.70 6.48 10.79
N GLU A 29 9.17 5.44 10.15
CA GLU A 29 9.06 4.12 10.77
C GLU A 29 10.47 3.57 11.03
N SER A 30 10.73 2.98 12.20
CA SER A 30 12.06 2.40 12.45
C SER A 30 12.28 1.22 11.49
N PRO A 31 13.53 0.88 11.14
CA PRO A 31 13.78 -0.25 10.23
C PRO A 31 13.17 -1.58 10.72
N ALA A 32 13.16 -1.81 12.04
CA ALA A 32 12.55 -3.00 12.62
C ALA A 32 11.01 -3.00 12.50
N ASP A 33 10.38 -1.85 12.76
CA ASP A 33 8.92 -1.70 12.60
C ASP A 33 8.53 -1.85 11.14
N LEU A 34 9.31 -1.28 10.22
CA LEU A 34 9.07 -1.41 8.79
C LEU A 34 9.15 -2.87 8.33
N ARG A 35 10.16 -3.61 8.74
CA ARG A 35 10.25 -5.05 8.44
C ARG A 35 9.04 -5.81 8.95
N GLU A 36 8.55 -5.50 10.15
CA GLU A 36 7.34 -6.14 10.68
C GLU A 36 6.11 -5.78 9.86
N SER A 37 5.92 -4.50 9.54
CA SER A 37 4.81 -4.02 8.72
C SER A 37 4.81 -4.64 7.32
N LEU A 38 5.98 -4.78 6.69
CA LEU A 38 6.14 -5.46 5.40
C LEU A 38 5.80 -6.95 5.51
N ARG A 39 6.35 -7.66 6.49
CA ARG A 39 6.06 -9.07 6.73
C ARG A 39 4.56 -9.32 6.93
N GLN A 40 3.90 -8.53 7.78
CA GLN A 40 2.46 -8.62 8.03
C GLN A 40 1.63 -8.30 6.79
N SER A 41 2.07 -7.33 5.98
CA SER A 41 1.40 -7.00 4.72
C SER A 41 1.57 -8.12 3.69
N THR A 42 2.71 -8.82 3.67
CA THR A 42 2.91 -10.03 2.86
C THR A 42 1.98 -11.16 3.30
N VAL A 43 1.85 -11.41 4.61
CA VAL A 43 0.87 -12.39 5.15
C VAL A 43 -0.55 -12.02 4.73
N THR A 44 -0.91 -10.75 4.82
CA THR A 44 -2.23 -10.25 4.43
C THR A 44 -2.47 -10.41 2.92
N ALA A 45 -1.46 -10.11 2.10
CA ALA A 45 -1.53 -10.31 0.65
C ALA A 45 -1.78 -11.78 0.27
N ILE A 46 -1.08 -12.72 0.93
CA ILE A 46 -1.29 -14.16 0.71
C ILE A 46 -2.70 -14.57 1.15
N GLN A 47 -3.20 -14.03 2.27
CA GLN A 47 -4.57 -14.28 2.73
C GLN A 47 -5.62 -13.81 1.72
N LEU A 48 -5.42 -12.65 1.10
CA LEU A 48 -6.31 -12.15 0.03
C LEU A 48 -6.29 -13.06 -1.21
N GLU A 49 -5.14 -13.65 -1.55
CA GLU A 49 -5.08 -14.65 -2.63
C GLU A 49 -5.81 -15.94 -2.26
N ILE A 50 -5.65 -16.44 -1.04
CA ILE A 50 -6.39 -17.61 -0.54
C ILE A 50 -7.91 -17.37 -0.68
N GLU A 51 -8.39 -16.20 -0.25
CA GLU A 51 -9.80 -15.82 -0.38
C GLU A 51 -10.24 -15.74 -1.84
N ALA A 52 -9.42 -15.16 -2.72
CA ALA A 52 -9.70 -15.09 -4.15
C ALA A 52 -9.81 -16.49 -4.79
N TYR A 53 -8.91 -17.42 -4.46
CA TYR A 53 -9.01 -18.81 -4.93
C TYR A 53 -10.16 -19.57 -4.26
N GLY A 54 -10.52 -19.26 -3.02
CA GLY A 54 -11.69 -19.79 -2.34
C GLY A 54 -12.99 -19.45 -3.07
N VAL A 55 -13.13 -18.20 -3.51
CA VAL A 55 -14.27 -17.76 -4.35
C VAL A 55 -14.28 -18.50 -5.69
N LYS A 56 -13.12 -18.65 -6.36
CA LYS A 56 -13.01 -19.41 -7.62
C LYS A 56 -13.42 -20.88 -7.44
N LEU A 57 -12.98 -21.51 -6.35
CA LEU A 57 -13.33 -22.88 -6.01
C LEU A 57 -14.83 -23.04 -5.76
N GLN A 58 -15.42 -22.15 -4.96
CA GLN A 58 -16.86 -22.17 -4.69
C GLN A 58 -17.68 -22.03 -5.98
N ALA A 59 -17.34 -21.06 -6.83
CA ALA A 59 -18.00 -20.88 -8.12
C ALA A 59 -17.84 -22.10 -9.05
N ALA A 60 -16.67 -22.76 -9.04
CA ALA A 60 -16.46 -23.99 -9.79
C ALA A 60 -17.24 -25.20 -9.24
N MET A 61 -17.53 -25.22 -7.94
CA MET A 61 -18.38 -26.23 -7.30
C MET A 61 -19.87 -26.04 -7.60
N GLU A 62 -20.34 -24.79 -7.66
CA GLU A 62 -21.73 -24.44 -7.95
C GLU A 62 -22.07 -24.49 -9.45
N GLY A 63 -21.09 -24.21 -10.32
CA GLY A 63 -21.24 -24.21 -11.76
C GLY A 63 -20.84 -25.52 -12.45
N THR A 64 -20.55 -25.44 -13.74
CA THR A 64 -20.06 -26.57 -14.56
C THR A 64 -18.54 -26.74 -14.48
N GLY A 65 -17.91 -26.35 -13.37
CA GLY A 65 -16.46 -26.48 -13.20
C GLY A 65 -16.04 -27.95 -13.29
N ASN A 66 -15.07 -28.26 -14.17
CA ASN A 66 -14.54 -29.62 -14.25
C ASN A 66 -13.72 -29.96 -12.99
N GLU A 67 -13.55 -31.26 -12.71
CA GLU A 67 -12.80 -31.69 -11.51
C GLU A 67 -11.36 -31.20 -11.52
N GLU A 68 -10.76 -31.07 -12.70
CA GLU A 68 -9.39 -30.59 -12.86
C GLU A 68 -9.21 -29.15 -12.32
N ASN A 69 -10.11 -28.23 -12.66
CA ASN A 69 -10.05 -26.86 -12.17
C ASN A 69 -10.28 -26.80 -10.65
N ARG A 70 -11.20 -27.63 -10.12
CA ARG A 70 -11.44 -27.73 -8.68
C ARG A 70 -10.20 -28.22 -7.94
N ALA A 71 -9.55 -29.26 -8.46
CA ALA A 71 -8.30 -29.78 -7.90
C ALA A 71 -7.17 -28.73 -7.94
N LYS A 72 -7.01 -28.03 -9.06
CA LYS A 72 -6.04 -26.93 -9.20
C LYS A 72 -6.24 -25.82 -8.17
N PHE A 73 -7.48 -25.37 -7.96
CA PHE A 73 -7.76 -24.34 -6.98
C PHE A 73 -7.51 -24.80 -5.54
N ARG A 74 -7.87 -26.05 -5.19
CA ARG A 74 -7.55 -26.62 -3.87
C ARG A 74 -6.05 -26.69 -3.63
N GLN A 75 -5.31 -27.24 -4.60
CA GLN A 75 -3.86 -27.31 -4.52
C GLN A 75 -3.25 -25.92 -4.33
N LYS A 76 -3.72 -24.92 -5.09
CA LYS A 76 -3.20 -23.55 -4.97
C LYS A 76 -3.48 -22.94 -3.60
N ILE A 77 -4.64 -23.21 -3.01
CA ILE A 77 -4.98 -22.77 -1.65
C ILE A 77 -4.01 -23.41 -0.64
N GLU A 78 -3.77 -24.72 -0.72
CA GLU A 78 -2.84 -25.42 0.19
C GLU A 78 -1.40 -24.88 0.08
N GLU A 79 -0.93 -24.60 -1.14
CA GLU A 79 0.36 -23.96 -1.39
C GLU A 79 0.45 -22.58 -0.73
N LEU A 80 -0.58 -21.74 -0.92
CA LEU A 80 -0.65 -20.41 -0.34
C LEU A 80 -0.78 -20.45 1.18
N GLU A 81 -1.51 -21.40 1.76
CA GLU A 81 -1.60 -21.58 3.22
C GLU A 81 -0.24 -21.93 3.83
N THR A 82 0.50 -22.84 3.18
CA THR A 82 1.87 -23.18 3.58
C THR A 82 2.79 -21.96 3.51
N GLU A 83 2.68 -21.16 2.46
CA GLU A 83 3.46 -19.94 2.30
C GLU A 83 3.09 -18.87 3.33
N ARG A 84 1.79 -18.69 3.62
CA ARG A 84 1.30 -17.80 4.67
C ARG A 84 1.89 -18.17 6.03
N GLU A 85 1.84 -19.46 6.39
CA GLU A 85 2.42 -19.95 7.65
C GLU A 85 3.93 -19.71 7.73
N ARG A 86 4.65 -19.88 6.61
CA ARG A 86 6.09 -19.58 6.55
C ARG A 86 6.38 -18.12 6.92
N PHE A 87 5.64 -17.16 6.36
CA PHE A 87 5.83 -15.73 6.66
C PHE A 87 5.30 -15.34 8.04
N ASP A 88 4.21 -15.94 8.48
CA ASP A 88 3.64 -15.67 9.80
C ASP A 88 4.60 -16.06 10.93
N ARG A 89 5.32 -17.18 10.77
CA ARG A 89 6.33 -17.67 11.72
C ARG A 89 7.72 -17.06 11.53
N MET A 90 7.97 -16.35 10.42
CA MET A 90 9.26 -15.72 10.14
C MET A 90 9.56 -14.63 11.19
N PRO A 91 10.71 -14.68 11.89
CA PRO A 91 11.14 -13.59 12.75
C PRO A 91 11.30 -12.28 11.97
N THR A 92 10.88 -11.16 12.55
CA THR A 92 11.00 -9.84 11.92
C THR A 92 12.43 -9.50 11.45
N ALA A 93 13.45 -9.99 12.16
CA ALA A 93 14.85 -9.74 11.82
C ALA A 93 15.34 -10.53 10.58
N GLU A 94 14.61 -11.57 10.17
CA GLU A 94 14.91 -12.37 8.98
C GLU A 94 14.28 -11.78 7.71
N TYR A 95 13.22 -10.98 7.85
CA TYR A 95 12.64 -10.26 6.72
C TYR A 95 13.66 -9.24 6.18
N PRO A 96 14.03 -9.27 4.90
CA PRO A 96 15.07 -8.38 4.38
C PRO A 96 14.60 -6.93 4.30
N ASP A 97 15.56 -6.01 4.33
CA ASP A 97 15.29 -4.60 4.11
C ASP A 97 14.77 -4.37 2.67
N PRO A 98 13.81 -3.44 2.48
CA PRO A 98 13.27 -3.16 1.17
C PRO A 98 14.31 -2.50 0.26
N VAL A 99 14.18 -2.73 -1.03
CA VAL A 99 15.08 -2.17 -2.05
C VAL A 99 14.40 -1.04 -2.81
N ALA A 100 15.19 -0.04 -3.21
CA ALA A 100 14.70 0.94 -4.18
C ALA A 100 14.39 0.25 -5.51
N SER A 101 13.34 0.70 -6.20
CA SER A 101 13.12 0.27 -7.57
C SER A 101 14.36 0.54 -8.41
N ILE A 102 14.84 -0.48 -9.12
CA ILE A 102 15.74 -0.27 -10.25
C ILE A 102 14.87 0.35 -11.36
N PRO A 103 15.20 1.53 -11.91
CA PRO A 103 14.47 2.06 -13.04
C PRO A 103 14.56 1.06 -14.19
N ASP A 104 13.44 0.86 -14.86
CA ASP A 104 13.14 -0.17 -15.85
C ASP A 104 14.08 -0.08 -17.06
N THR A 105 15.33 -0.51 -16.92
CA THR A 105 16.21 -0.80 -18.05
C THR A 105 15.85 -2.17 -18.55
N ALA A 106 14.85 -2.21 -19.44
CA ALA A 106 14.67 -3.18 -20.51
C ALA A 106 15.53 -4.45 -20.38
N SER A 107 15.15 -5.36 -19.49
CA SER A 107 15.38 -6.79 -19.66
C SER A 107 14.01 -7.44 -19.69
N VAL A 108 13.42 -7.43 -20.87
CA VAL A 108 12.05 -7.83 -21.16
C VAL A 108 11.85 -9.36 -21.04
N PHE A 109 12.87 -10.15 -20.67
CA PHE A 109 12.76 -11.61 -20.76
C PHE A 109 13.43 -12.45 -19.67
N ASP A 110 14.14 -11.89 -18.70
CA ASP A 110 14.79 -12.71 -17.67
C ASP A 110 14.20 -12.43 -16.28
N GLU A 111 13.61 -13.47 -15.68
CA GLU A 111 13.23 -13.60 -14.25
C GLU A 111 12.02 -12.80 -13.71
N ALA A 112 11.48 -11.83 -14.46
CA ALA A 112 10.29 -11.04 -14.08
C ALA A 112 8.94 -11.79 -14.26
N THR A 113 8.88 -13.09 -14.04
CA THR A 113 7.68 -13.95 -14.16
C THR A 113 7.29 -14.67 -12.87
N ALA A 114 8.08 -14.52 -11.80
CA ALA A 114 7.72 -15.09 -10.50
C ALA A 114 6.53 -14.32 -9.90
N TRP A 115 5.37 -14.97 -9.85
CA TRP A 115 4.24 -14.58 -9.01
C TRP A 115 4.52 -14.97 -7.57
N GLY A 116 3.95 -14.25 -6.61
CA GLY A 116 4.14 -14.53 -5.19
C GLY A 116 4.74 -13.38 -4.38
N PRO A 117 5.21 -13.66 -3.16
CA PRO A 117 5.81 -12.68 -2.26
C PRO A 117 7.04 -11.99 -2.86
N MET A 118 7.12 -10.66 -2.70
CA MET A 118 8.26 -9.85 -3.13
C MET A 118 9.19 -9.61 -1.95
N VAL A 119 10.26 -10.40 -1.88
CA VAL A 119 11.20 -10.44 -0.77
C VAL A 119 12.62 -10.36 -1.33
N PRO A 120 13.31 -9.20 -1.25
CA PRO A 120 12.88 -7.97 -0.58
C PRO A 120 11.74 -7.22 -1.28
N ALA A 121 10.98 -6.45 -0.49
CA ALA A 121 9.91 -5.61 -1.01
C ALA A 121 10.47 -4.43 -1.81
N GLU A 122 9.81 -4.05 -2.90
CA GLU A 122 10.24 -2.94 -3.75
C GLU A 122 9.58 -1.62 -3.37
N LEU A 123 10.38 -0.59 -3.09
CA LEU A 123 9.92 0.77 -2.85
C LEU A 123 9.46 1.44 -4.15
N ARG A 124 8.27 2.05 -4.11
CA ARG A 124 7.70 2.89 -5.17
C ARG A 124 7.08 4.15 -4.59
N GLU A 125 7.14 5.22 -5.37
CA GLU A 125 6.41 6.46 -5.12
C GLU A 125 5.28 6.57 -6.14
N MET A 126 4.08 6.91 -5.70
CA MET A 126 2.92 7.03 -6.60
C MET A 126 1.95 8.10 -6.12
N VAL A 127 1.21 8.69 -7.07
CA VAL A 127 0.11 9.58 -6.76
C VAL A 127 -1.19 8.81 -6.86
N VAL A 128 -2.05 8.91 -5.85
CA VAL A 128 -3.42 8.33 -5.90
C VAL A 128 -4.47 9.42 -5.82
N ILE A 129 -5.58 9.21 -6.52
CA ILE A 129 -6.80 10.03 -6.41
C ILE A 129 -7.88 9.14 -5.82
N VAL A 130 -8.15 9.31 -4.52
CA VAL A 130 -9.08 8.42 -3.80
C VAL A 130 -10.50 8.65 -4.31
N ASP A 131 -11.06 7.66 -5.00
CA ASP A 131 -12.38 7.70 -5.61
C ASP A 131 -13.47 7.15 -4.68
N LYS A 132 -13.09 6.24 -3.79
CA LYS A 132 -13.96 5.60 -2.79
C LYS A 132 -13.19 5.33 -1.49
N PRO A 133 -13.88 5.07 -0.36
CA PRO A 133 -13.20 4.60 0.85
C PRO A 133 -12.39 3.34 0.55
N TYR A 134 -11.16 3.31 1.04
CA TYR A 134 -10.30 2.13 0.92
C TYR A 134 -10.34 1.28 2.18
N ASP A 135 -10.27 -0.02 1.94
CA ASP A 135 -10.04 -1.09 2.91
C ASP A 135 -8.97 -2.05 2.34
N VAL A 136 -8.49 -2.99 3.15
CA VAL A 136 -7.61 -4.07 2.70
C VAL A 136 -8.24 -4.78 1.49
N GLY A 137 -7.43 -5.08 0.48
CA GLY A 137 -7.83 -5.61 -0.83
C GLY A 137 -8.27 -4.57 -1.85
N SER A 138 -8.52 -3.31 -1.45
CA SER A 138 -8.98 -2.26 -2.36
C SER A 138 -7.95 -1.94 -3.44
N LEU A 139 -8.41 -1.83 -4.69
CA LEU A 139 -7.62 -1.30 -5.80
C LEU A 139 -7.40 0.20 -5.63
N LEU A 140 -6.15 0.63 -5.59
CA LEU A 140 -5.74 2.03 -5.53
C LEU A 140 -5.91 2.69 -6.90
N ALA A 141 -6.59 3.84 -6.94
CA ALA A 141 -6.74 4.65 -8.13
C ALA A 141 -5.49 5.52 -8.34
N VAL A 142 -4.46 4.92 -8.94
CA VAL A 142 -3.18 5.58 -9.23
C VAL A 142 -3.32 6.54 -10.42
N GLU A 143 -2.86 7.78 -10.25
CA GLU A 143 -2.85 8.80 -11.29
C GLU A 143 -1.99 8.36 -12.47
N GLY A 144 -2.52 8.49 -13.70
CA GLY A 144 -1.84 8.06 -14.92
C GLY A 144 -1.87 6.54 -15.19
N SER A 145 -2.55 5.75 -14.34
CA SER A 145 -2.74 4.32 -14.62
C SER A 145 -3.67 4.11 -15.81
N SER A 146 -3.35 3.11 -16.63
CA SER A 146 -4.16 2.71 -17.78
C SER A 146 -5.23 1.69 -17.36
N ARG A 147 -6.23 1.45 -18.22
CA ARG A 147 -7.19 0.34 -18.02
C ARG A 147 -6.52 -1.04 -18.02
N SER A 148 -5.33 -1.15 -18.60
CA SER A 148 -4.54 -2.38 -18.68
C SER A 148 -3.47 -2.48 -17.60
N GLY A 149 -3.47 -1.60 -16.59
CA GLY A 149 -2.53 -1.65 -15.47
C GLY A 149 -1.29 -0.76 -15.63
N PRO A 150 -0.29 -0.91 -14.73
CA PRO A 150 -0.27 -1.86 -13.61
C PRO A 150 -1.35 -1.58 -12.54
N PHE A 151 -1.71 -2.60 -11.77
CA PHE A 151 -2.71 -2.54 -10.70
C PHE A 151 -2.06 -2.67 -9.32
N PHE A 152 -2.59 -1.95 -8.33
CA PHE A 152 -2.05 -1.91 -6.97
C PHE A 152 -3.18 -2.07 -5.95
N HIS A 153 -3.16 -3.15 -5.21
CA HIS A 153 -4.14 -3.50 -4.19
C HIS A 153 -3.57 -3.24 -2.79
N LEU A 154 -4.34 -2.59 -1.93
CA LEU A 154 -3.90 -2.29 -0.57
C LEU A 154 -3.83 -3.57 0.27
N ALA A 155 -2.65 -4.00 0.71
CA ALA A 155 -2.50 -5.08 1.70
C ALA A 155 -2.25 -4.56 3.12
N GLY A 156 -1.72 -3.36 3.26
CA GLY A 156 -1.53 -2.74 4.57
C GLY A 156 -1.23 -1.26 4.46
N ILE A 157 -1.42 -0.55 5.56
CA ILE A 157 -1.12 0.88 5.68
C ILE A 157 -0.54 1.16 7.05
N ARG A 158 0.43 2.07 7.12
CA ARG A 158 1.05 2.47 8.36
C ARG A 158 0.00 3.00 9.34
N GLY A 159 0.01 2.47 10.55
CA GLY A 159 -1.00 2.79 11.57
C GLY A 159 -2.33 2.04 11.41
N ARG A 160 -2.45 1.16 10.40
CA ARG A 160 -3.61 0.26 10.16
C ARG A 160 -4.95 0.96 9.95
N ASP A 161 -4.93 2.23 9.57
CA ASP A 161 -6.12 3.03 9.32
C ASP A 161 -6.13 3.55 7.87
N ALA A 162 -6.86 2.85 7.01
CA ALA A 162 -7.04 3.26 5.61
C ALA A 162 -7.98 4.47 5.47
N ALA A 163 -8.78 4.80 6.48
CA ALA A 163 -9.71 5.94 6.45
C ALA A 163 -9.00 7.30 6.40
N ILE A 164 -7.69 7.33 6.64
CA ILE A 164 -6.85 8.50 6.41
C ILE A 164 -6.84 8.95 4.94
N LEU A 165 -7.03 8.01 4.00
CA LEU A 165 -7.17 8.26 2.57
C LEU A 165 -8.63 8.61 2.28
N LYS A 166 -8.94 9.91 2.29
CA LYS A 166 -10.31 10.40 2.15
C LYS A 166 -10.71 10.49 0.67
N PRO A 167 -11.93 10.06 0.30
CA PRO A 167 -12.45 10.23 -1.05
C PRO A 167 -12.40 11.69 -1.54
N GLY A 168 -12.16 11.87 -2.84
CA GLY A 168 -12.02 13.17 -3.51
C GLY A 168 -10.69 13.88 -3.23
N LYS A 169 -9.72 13.22 -2.57
CA LYS A 169 -8.40 13.78 -2.29
C LYS A 169 -7.31 13.08 -3.11
N ARG A 170 -6.30 13.89 -3.44
CA ARG A 170 -5.08 13.46 -4.11
C ARG A 170 -3.98 13.35 -3.06
N TYR A 171 -3.26 12.23 -3.06
CA TYR A 171 -2.15 11.96 -2.13
C TYR A 171 -0.92 11.47 -2.88
N GLN A 172 0.25 11.90 -2.43
CA GLN A 172 1.51 11.26 -2.77
C GLN A 172 1.78 10.16 -1.75
N LEU A 173 1.91 8.92 -2.21
CA LEU A 173 2.16 7.76 -1.38
C LEU A 173 3.58 7.22 -1.60
N THR A 174 4.22 6.89 -0.48
CA THR A 174 5.35 5.97 -0.46
C THR A 174 4.79 4.57 -0.20
N VAL A 175 5.04 3.64 -1.12
CA VAL A 175 4.54 2.26 -1.01
C VAL A 175 5.64 1.24 -1.22
N TYR A 176 5.42 0.04 -0.68
CA TYR A 176 6.27 -1.12 -0.92
C TYR A 176 5.45 -2.22 -1.58
N LEU A 177 5.93 -2.74 -2.71
CA LEU A 177 5.34 -3.91 -3.36
C LEU A 177 5.72 -5.15 -2.56
N VAL A 178 4.74 -5.83 -1.98
CA VAL A 178 4.95 -6.96 -1.06
C VAL A 178 4.59 -8.31 -1.68
N TYR A 179 3.80 -8.30 -2.74
CA TYR A 179 3.36 -9.51 -3.43
C TYR A 179 2.95 -9.18 -4.86
N ARG A 180 3.33 -10.02 -5.82
CA ARG A 180 2.90 -9.93 -7.22
C ARG A 180 1.83 -10.99 -7.51
N ARG A 181 0.64 -10.53 -7.88
CA ARG A 181 -0.54 -11.35 -8.16
C ARG A 181 -0.43 -12.02 -9.50
N GLU A 182 -0.94 -13.25 -9.61
CA GLU A 182 -1.03 -13.94 -10.89
C GLU A 182 -2.07 -13.24 -11.78
N TYR A 183 -1.59 -12.53 -12.79
CA TYR A 183 -2.42 -11.78 -13.73
C TYR A 183 -1.96 -11.99 -15.17
N PHE A 184 -2.85 -11.72 -16.13
CA PHE A 184 -2.65 -12.10 -17.52
C PHE A 184 -1.45 -11.37 -18.18
N GLY A 185 -0.52 -12.15 -18.74
CA GLY A 185 0.59 -11.66 -19.54
C GLY A 185 1.64 -10.90 -18.73
N PHE A 186 2.16 -9.82 -19.30
CA PHE A 186 3.23 -9.00 -18.70
C PHE A 186 2.70 -7.82 -17.87
N ILE A 187 1.39 -7.77 -17.61
CA ILE A 187 0.78 -6.68 -16.85
C ILE A 187 1.06 -6.89 -15.36
N GLY A 188 1.64 -5.90 -14.72
CA GLY A 188 1.88 -5.92 -13.27
C GLY A 188 0.58 -5.77 -12.49
N ASP A 189 0.37 -6.67 -11.52
CA ASP A 189 -0.72 -6.64 -10.56
C ASP A 189 -0.12 -6.96 -9.18
N TYR A 190 -0.22 -6.05 -8.23
CA TYR A 190 0.55 -6.09 -7.00
C TYR A 190 -0.31 -5.83 -5.77
N TYR A 191 0.02 -6.46 -4.66
CA TYR A 191 -0.35 -5.96 -3.34
C TYR A 191 0.74 -5.05 -2.78
N VAL A 192 0.31 -4.00 -2.07
CA VAL A 192 1.21 -2.95 -1.55
C VAL A 192 0.98 -2.62 -0.08
N TYR A 193 2.06 -2.30 0.62
CA TYR A 193 2.04 -1.63 1.93
C TYR A 193 2.28 -0.13 1.76
N VAL A 194 1.41 0.72 2.31
CA VAL A 194 1.54 2.18 2.28
C VAL A 194 2.24 2.66 3.56
N SER A 195 3.47 3.17 3.44
CA SER A 195 4.29 3.58 4.60
C SER A 195 4.19 5.07 4.93
N ALA A 196 3.98 5.91 3.91
CA ALA A 196 3.84 7.35 4.07
C ALA A 196 2.81 7.95 3.10
N ILE A 197 2.21 9.05 3.54
CA ILE A 197 1.15 9.78 2.85
C ILE A 197 1.48 11.26 2.97
N ARG A 198 1.51 11.97 1.84
CA ARG A 198 1.80 13.41 1.74
C ARG A 198 0.74 14.12 0.91
#